data_AF-A0A956W0Q9-F1
#
_entry.id   AF-A0A956W0Q9-F1
#
_cell.length_a   1.000
_cell.length_b   1.000
_cell.length_c   1.000
_cell.angle_alpha   90.00
_cell.angle_beta   90.00
_cell.angle_gamma   90.00
#
_symmetry.space_group_name_H-M   'P 1'
#
loop_
_entity.id
_entity.type
_entity.pdbx_description
1 polymer ?
#
loop_
_entity_poly.entity_id
_entity_poly.type
_entity_poly.pdbx_seq_one_letter_code
_entity_poly.pdbx_strand_id
1 'polypeptide(L)'
;GIRNWDYRYSWIRDASFTLYSLYMLGYPEEGENYLSWILDMTRGQPRSLKVLYGIGGEQENVEFELPHFDGYKGSRPVRVGNGA
;
A
#
# COMPACT_ATOMS: atom_id res chain seq x y z
N GLY A 1 -17.12 9.50 -7.28
CA GLY A 1 -16.91 10.44 -6.16
C GLY A 1 -15.50 10.98 -6.21
N ILE A 2 -15.07 11.83 -5.27
CA ILE A 2 -13.74 12.46 -5.31
C ILE A 2 -12.58 11.56 -4.81
N ARG A 3 -12.88 10.32 -4.41
CA ARG A 3 -11.98 9.40 -3.73
C ARG A 3 -11.36 8.40 -4.71
N ASN A 4 -10.51 8.87 -5.60
CA ASN A 4 -9.87 8.02 -6.62
C ASN A 4 -8.35 8.15 -6.50
N TRP A 5 -7.74 7.16 -5.85
CA TRP A 5 -6.28 7.03 -5.71
C TRP A 5 -5.77 5.84 -6.50
N ASP A 6 -4.49 5.86 -6.77
CA ASP A 6 -3.75 4.69 -7.19
C ASP A 6 -3.73 3.67 -6.04
N TYR A 7 -4.09 2.42 -6.33
CA TYR A 7 -4.22 1.34 -5.34
C TYR A 7 -3.02 0.39 -5.36
N ARG A 8 -1.94 0.72 -6.06
CA ARG A 8 -0.70 -0.09 -6.13
C ARG A 8 0.19 0.10 -4.89
N TYR A 9 -0.41 0.06 -3.70
CA TYR A 9 0.25 0.26 -2.43
C TYR A 9 -0.17 -0.79 -1.40
N SER A 10 0.71 -1.05 -0.44
CA SER A 10 0.44 -1.91 0.70
C SER A 10 0.26 -1.05 1.95
N TRP A 11 -0.99 -0.90 2.41
CA TRP A 11 -1.28 -0.39 3.76
C TRP A 11 -1.13 -1.54 4.76
N ILE A 12 -0.30 -1.35 5.80
CA ILE A 12 -0.04 -2.40 6.81
C ILE A 12 -1.35 -2.93 7.42
N ARG A 13 -2.27 -2.02 7.76
CA ARG A 13 -3.57 -2.38 8.34
C ARG A 13 -4.41 -3.21 7.38
N ASP A 14 -4.44 -2.85 6.10
CA ASP A 14 -5.32 -3.51 5.13
C ASP A 14 -4.72 -4.88 4.74
N ALA A 15 -3.39 -4.97 4.62
CA ALA A 15 -2.68 -6.23 4.43
C ALA A 15 -2.90 -7.21 5.59
N SER A 16 -2.98 -6.74 6.84
CA SER A 16 -3.18 -7.62 8.00
C SER A 16 -4.51 -8.40 7.96
N PHE A 17 -5.58 -7.82 7.39
CA PHE A 17 -6.85 -8.54 7.20
C PHE A 17 -6.73 -9.67 6.16
N THR A 18 -6.02 -9.41 5.06
CA THR A 18 -5.74 -10.43 4.04
C THR A 18 -4.87 -11.56 4.62
N LEU A 19 -3.81 -11.20 5.35
CA LEU A 19 -2.91 -12.16 6.00
C LEU A 19 -3.65 -12.99 7.06
N TYR A 20 -4.55 -12.38 7.83
CA TYR A 20 -5.39 -13.12 8.77
C TYR A 20 -6.28 -14.14 8.06
N SER A 21 -6.86 -13.78 6.91
CA SER A 21 -7.64 -14.70 6.09
C SER A 21 -6.80 -15.86 5.56
N LEU A 22 -5.58 -15.57 5.08
CA LEU A 22 -4.61 -16.59 4.61
C LEU A 22 -4.19 -17.53 5.74
N TYR A 23 -3.92 -16.98 6.93
CA TYR A 23 -3.61 -17.76 8.12
C TYR A 23 -4.75 -18.73 8.46
N MET A 24 -6.00 -18.27 8.46
CA MET A 24 -7.18 -19.12 8.71
C MET A 24 -7.37 -20.22 7.66
N LEU A 25 -6.87 -20.02 6.44
CA LEU A 25 -6.88 -21.00 5.36
C LEU A 25 -5.67 -21.97 5.40
N GLY A 26 -4.78 -21.84 6.38
CA GLY A 26 -3.62 -22.72 6.54
C GLY A 26 -2.36 -22.24 5.79
N TYR A 27 -2.27 -20.95 5.45
CA TYR A 27 -1.12 -20.33 4.78
C TYR A 27 -0.38 -19.33 5.70
N PRO A 28 0.29 -19.80 6.77
CA PRO A 28 0.98 -18.90 7.71
C PRO A 28 2.22 -18.24 7.11
N GLU A 29 2.87 -18.88 6.13
CA GLU A 29 4.11 -18.41 5.49
C GLU A 29 3.94 -17.02 4.86
N GLU A 30 2.75 -16.69 4.35
CA GLU A 30 2.46 -15.38 3.76
C GLU A 30 2.61 -14.24 4.79
N GLY A 31 2.24 -14.50 6.05
CA GLY A 31 2.41 -13.54 7.14
C GLY A 31 3.87 -13.35 7.52
N GLU A 32 4.64 -14.44 7.54
CA GLU A 32 6.07 -14.41 7.83
C GLU A 32 6.84 -13.66 6.73
N ASN A 33 6.54 -13.95 5.47
CA ASN A 33 7.11 -13.28 4.31
C ASN A 33 6.78 -11.78 4.31
N TYR A 34 5.53 -11.41 4.63
CA TYR A 34 5.14 -10.01 4.74
C TYR A 34 5.87 -9.28 5.87
N LEU A 35 5.99 -9.91 7.04
CA LEU A 35 6.74 -9.33 8.16
C LEU A 35 8.21 -9.15 7.79
N SER A 36 8.84 -10.14 7.16
CA SER A 36 10.22 -10.03 6.68
C SER A 36 10.38 -8.85 5.71
N TRP A 37 9.45 -8.70 4.77
CA TRP A 37 9.48 -7.58 3.82
C TRP A 37 9.38 -6.21 4.52
N ILE A 38 8.49 -6.05 5.51
CA ILE A 38 8.40 -4.81 6.31
C ILE A 38 9.69 -4.55 7.10
N LEU A 39 10.27 -5.59 7.69
CA LEU A 39 11.53 -5.47 8.41
C LEU A 39 12.65 -5.04 7.48
N ASP A 40 12.70 -5.58 6.26
CA ASP A 40 13.67 -5.18 5.23
C ASP A 40 13.54 -3.70 4.87
N MET A 41 12.32 -3.18 4.74
CA MET A 41 12.09 -1.76 4.47
C MET A 41 12.50 -0.84 5.62
N THR A 42 12.51 -1.33 6.86
CA THR A 42 12.87 -0.54 8.05
C THR A 42 14.31 -0.77 8.51
N ARG A 43 15.10 -1.59 7.79
CA ARG A 43 16.50 -1.86 8.12
C ARG A 43 17.30 -0.56 8.26
N GLY A 44 18.05 -0.47 9.36
CA GLY A 44 18.89 0.69 9.66
C GLY A 44 18.13 1.89 10.23
N GLN A 45 16.80 1.94 10.16
CA GLN A 45 15.98 3.02 10.72
C GLN A 45 14.63 2.51 11.29
N PRO A 46 14.60 1.71 12.38
CA PRO A 46 13.37 1.11 12.87
C PRO A 46 12.25 2.10 13.23
N ARG A 47 12.61 3.35 13.57
CA ARG A 47 11.65 4.44 13.84
C ARG A 47 11.01 5.02 12.57
N SER A 48 11.40 4.57 11.37
CA SER A 48 10.87 5.05 10.10
C SER A 48 9.72 4.20 9.55
N LEU A 49 9.17 3.27 10.33
CA LEU A 49 7.99 2.48 9.92
C LEU A 49 6.88 3.42 9.41
N LYS A 50 6.46 3.21 8.17
CA LYS A 50 5.39 3.96 7.52
C LYS A 50 4.09 3.17 7.60
N VAL A 51 2.97 3.87 7.47
CA VAL A 51 1.66 3.21 7.40
C VAL A 51 1.44 2.53 6.04
N LEU A 52 2.09 3.06 4.99
CA LEU A 52 1.92 2.69 3.59
C LEU A 52 3.29 2.56 2.90
N TYR A 53 3.39 1.58 2.02
CA TYR A 53 4.55 1.33 1.17
C TYR A 53 4.11 1.07 -0.27
N GLY A 54 4.92 1.47 -1.24
CA GLY A 54 4.82 0.97 -2.61
C GLY A 54 5.05 -0.54 -2.64
N ILE A 55 4.51 -1.22 -3.65
CA ILE A 55 4.69 -2.69 -3.80
C ILE A 55 6.16 -3.10 -3.99
N GLY A 56 7.02 -2.18 -4.42
CA GLY A 56 8.47 -2.37 -4.51
C GLY A 56 9.22 -2.01 -3.22
N GLY A 57 8.51 -1.53 -2.19
CA GLY A 57 9.10 -1.07 -0.93
C GLY A 57 9.29 0.44 -0.82
N GLU A 58 8.82 1.21 -1.81
CA GLU A 58 8.96 2.66 -1.85
C GLU A 58 8.27 3.31 -0.64
N GLN A 59 9.00 4.15 0.09
CA GLN A 59 8.49 4.84 1.30
C GLN A 59 7.96 6.25 1.01
N GLU A 60 8.47 6.88 -0.05
CA GLU A 60 8.01 8.19 -0.49
C GLU A 60 6.97 8.03 -1.58
N ASN A 61 5.73 8.41 -1.26
CA ASN A 61 4.59 8.24 -2.15
C ASN A 61 3.97 9.61 -2.43
N VAL A 62 4.68 10.41 -3.23
CA VAL A 62 4.24 11.76 -3.61
C VAL A 62 2.91 11.67 -4.36
N GLU A 63 1.87 12.29 -3.79
CA GLU A 63 0.54 12.35 -4.39
C GLU A 63 0.43 13.52 -5.38
N PHE A 64 -0.11 13.24 -6.57
CA PHE A 64 -0.43 14.27 -7.56
C PHE A 64 -1.64 13.90 -8.43
N GLU A 65 -2.32 14.92 -8.96
CA GLU A 65 -3.48 14.77 -9.82
C GLU A 65 -3.09 14.72 -11.31
N LEU A 66 -3.82 13.92 -12.08
CA LEU A 66 -3.70 13.85 -13.54
C LEU A 66 -4.92 14.55 -14.20
N PRO A 67 -4.86 15.87 -14.46
CA PRO A 67 -6.03 16.63 -14.92
C PRO A 67 -6.47 16.28 -16.35
N HIS A 68 -5.63 15.61 -17.11
CA HIS A 68 -5.90 15.19 -18.48
C HIS A 68 -6.52 13.79 -18.59
N PHE A 69 -6.63 13.04 -17.48
CA PHE A 69 -7.23 11.72 -17.47
C PHE A 69 -8.65 11.71 -16.89
N ASP A 70 -9.50 10.89 -17.50
CA ASP A 70 -10.77 10.46 -16.92
C ASP A 70 -10.60 9.07 -16.31
N GLY A 71 -10.95 8.94 -15.03
CA GLY A 71 -10.95 7.63 -14.36
C GLY A 71 -12.11 6.76 -14.83
N TYR A 72 -12.22 5.57 -14.24
CA TYR A 72 -13.32 4.64 -14.54
C TYR A 72 -14.69 5.32 -14.44
N LYS A 73 -15.51 5.19 -15.48
CA LYS A 73 -16.83 5.84 -15.62
C LYS A 73 -16.80 7.37 -15.43
N GLY A 74 -15.74 8.04 -15.90
CA GLY A 74 -15.58 9.49 -15.79
C GLY A 74 -15.29 9.97 -14.36
N SER A 75 -14.80 9.08 -13.48
CA SER A 75 -14.45 9.45 -12.11
C SER A 75 -13.26 10.40 -12.11
N ARG A 76 -13.41 11.51 -11.36
CA ARG A 76 -12.40 12.55 -11.24
C ARG A 76 -12.27 13.05 -9.79
N PRO A 77 -11.10 13.57 -9.39
CA PRO A 77 -9.85 13.54 -10.16
C PRO A 77 -9.19 12.15 -10.10
N VAL A 78 -8.27 11.90 -11.03
CA VAL A 78 -7.38 10.72 -11.00
C VAL A 78 -6.11 11.10 -10.28
N ARG A 79 -5.71 10.32 -9.27
CA ARG A 79 -4.49 10.55 -8.49
C ARG A 79 -3.50 9.42 -8.64
N VAL A 80 -2.22 9.78 -8.71
CA VAL A 80 -1.08 8.87 -8.56
C VAL A 80 -0.41 9.20 -7.24
N GLY A 81 0.13 8.21 -6.54
CA GLY A 81 0.62 8.41 -5.18
C GLY A 81 -0.46 8.23 -4.12
N ASN A 82 -0.03 8.32 -2.87
CA ASN A 82 -0.89 8.27 -1.70
C ASN A 82 -0.20 9.03 -0.55
N GLY A 83 -0.75 10.20 -0.20
CA GLY A 83 -0.18 11.10 0.81
C GLY A 83 -0.50 10.74 2.27
N ALA A 84 -0.92 9.50 2.54
CA ALA A 84 -1.25 9.02 3.88
C ALA A 84 -0.04 8.80 4.81
#